data_AF-A0A0W8FCG7-F1
#
_entry.id   AF-A0A0W8FCG7-F1
#
_cell.length_a   1.000
_cell.length_b   1.000
_cell.length_c   1.000
_cell.angle_alpha   90.00
_cell.angle_beta   90.00
_cell.angle_gamma   90.00
#
_symmetry.space_group_name_H-M   'P 1'
#
loop_
_entity.id
_entity.type
_entity.pdbx_description
1 polymer ?
#
loop_
_entity_poly.entity_id
_entity_poly.type
_entity_poly.pdbx_seq_one_letter_code
_entity_poly.pdbx_strand_id
1 'polypeptide(L)'
;MISNDFFINDTAQTGSAFVSILTIFDEILTKMNPDALSELFLIGGVEAAKENGDTEIGKWMAADSRGRNVSVTTMSSGDEDAQMPHGVYNISIWNLDSTTYALLVSSFDEYNTTQIIKTLTVS
;
A
#
# COMPACT_ATOMS: atom_id res chain seq x y z
N MET A 1 -2.31 -17.45 -6.48
CA MET A 1 -2.63 -16.11 -5.96
C MET A 1 -3.83 -15.61 -6.74
N ILE A 2 -4.79 -14.99 -6.06
CA ILE A 2 -5.91 -14.28 -6.70
C ILE A 2 -5.75 -12.82 -6.29
N SER A 3 -5.90 -11.90 -7.25
CA SER A 3 -5.91 -10.45 -7.00
C SER A 3 -7.23 -9.82 -7.43
N ASN A 4 -7.71 -8.85 -6.66
CA ASN A 4 -8.77 -7.93 -7.07
C ASN A 4 -8.22 -6.50 -7.01
N ASP A 5 -8.30 -5.78 -8.12
CA ASP A 5 -7.67 -4.48 -8.28
C ASP A 5 -8.71 -3.37 -8.39
N PHE A 6 -8.51 -2.30 -7.62
CA PHE A 6 -9.40 -1.15 -7.54
C PHE A 6 -8.60 0.14 -7.80
N PHE A 7 -9.16 1.02 -8.63
CA PHE A 7 -8.65 2.37 -8.82
C PHE A 7 -9.64 3.36 -8.19
N ILE A 8 -9.14 4.16 -7.25
CA ILE A 8 -9.88 5.23 -6.58
C ILE A 8 -9.33 6.53 -7.12
N ASN A 9 -10.14 7.27 -7.87
CA ASN A 9 -9.82 8.61 -8.34
C ASN A 9 -10.78 9.59 -7.70
N ASP A 10 -10.25 10.65 -7.09
CA ASP A 10 -11.07 11.79 -6.70
C ASP A 10 -11.12 12.78 -7.88
N THR A 11 -12.33 13.19 -8.26
CA THR A 11 -12.52 14.21 -9.31
C THR A 11 -12.57 15.63 -8.75
N ALA A 12 -12.74 15.77 -7.43
CA ALA A 12 -12.76 17.03 -6.71
C ALA A 12 -11.40 17.41 -6.11
N GLN A 13 -10.51 16.45 -5.85
CA GLN A 13 -9.14 16.67 -5.42
C GLN A 13 -8.14 15.94 -6.33
N THR A 14 -6.98 16.56 -6.53
CA THR A 14 -5.90 15.95 -7.31
C THR A 14 -5.30 14.78 -6.53
N GLY A 15 -5.38 13.58 -7.10
CA GLY A 15 -4.80 12.37 -6.53
C GLY A 15 -5.54 11.12 -6.96
N SER A 16 -4.88 9.98 -6.76
CA SER A 16 -5.41 8.66 -7.05
C SER A 16 -4.86 7.64 -6.06
N ALA A 17 -5.58 6.54 -5.88
CA ALA A 17 -5.07 5.37 -5.19
C ALA A 17 -5.35 4.12 -6.01
N PHE A 18 -4.35 3.26 -6.09
CA PHE A 18 -4.48 1.90 -6.55
C PHE A 18 -4.48 0.97 -5.33
N VAL A 19 -5.48 0.11 -5.24
CA VAL A 19 -5.59 -0.91 -4.20
C VAL A 19 -5.65 -2.27 -4.85
N SER A 20 -4.73 -3.16 -4.49
CA SER A 20 -4.77 -4.57 -4.90
C SER A 20 -5.00 -5.45 -3.68
N ILE A 21 -6.04 -6.27 -3.72
CA ILE A 21 -6.38 -7.23 -2.67
C ILE A 21 -5.84 -8.59 -3.10
N LEU A 22 -4.89 -9.11 -2.32
CA LEU A 22 -4.13 -10.31 -2.61
C LEU A 22 -4.52 -11.41 -1.63
N THR A 23 -4.95 -12.56 -2.12
CA THR A 23 -5.15 -13.75 -1.27
C THR A 23 -4.04 -14.77 -1.49
N ILE A 24 -3.40 -15.17 -0.39
CA ILE A 24 -2.32 -16.14 -0.35
C ILE A 24 -2.88 -17.52 -0.01
N PHE A 25 -2.56 -18.50 -0.86
CA PHE A 25 -2.96 -19.90 -0.68
C PHE A 25 -1.77 -20.84 -0.44
N ASP A 26 -0.55 -20.29 -0.48
CA ASP A 26 0.66 -21.08 -0.27
C ASP A 26 0.75 -21.56 1.19
N GLU A 27 0.97 -22.85 1.39
CA GLU A 27 0.95 -23.48 2.71
C GLU A 27 2.07 -22.98 3.64
N ILE A 28 3.20 -22.56 3.08
CA ILE A 28 4.32 -22.04 3.88
C ILE A 28 4.05 -20.61 4.28
N LEU A 29 3.66 -19.76 3.33
CA LEU A 29 3.37 -18.35 3.59
C LEU A 29 2.18 -18.16 4.54
N THR A 30 1.16 -19.02 4.44
CA THR A 30 -0.01 -18.98 5.36
C THR A 30 0.32 -19.37 6.80
N LYS A 31 1.48 -20.00 7.06
CA LYS A 31 1.97 -20.32 8.40
C LYS A 31 2.84 -19.20 9.01
N MET A 32 3.22 -18.19 8.23
CA MET A 32 4.00 -17.06 8.72
C MET A 32 3.12 -16.10 9.54
N ASN A 33 3.75 -15.31 10.41
CA ASN A 33 3.04 -14.22 11.08
C ASN A 33 2.54 -13.21 10.02
N PRO A 34 1.24 -12.90 9.94
CA PRO A 34 0.70 -12.08 8.86
C PRO A 34 1.21 -10.63 8.87
N ASP A 35 1.46 -10.06 10.04
CA ASP A 35 1.97 -8.69 10.14
C ASP A 35 3.44 -8.65 9.67
N ALA A 36 4.26 -9.64 10.07
CA ALA A 36 5.63 -9.77 9.57
C ALA A 36 5.70 -10.05 8.06
N LEU A 37 4.74 -10.81 7.53
CA LEU A 37 4.66 -11.06 6.09
C LEU A 37 4.25 -9.80 5.31
N SER A 38 3.37 -8.98 5.89
CA SER A 38 3.02 -7.67 5.33
C SER A 38 4.22 -6.75 5.21
N GLU A 39 5.04 -6.67 6.26
CA GLU A 39 6.28 -5.90 6.27
C GLU A 39 7.29 -6.44 5.24
N LEU A 40 7.41 -7.76 5.09
CA LEU A 40 8.28 -8.36 4.08
C LEU A 40 7.85 -7.96 2.65
N PHE A 41 6.55 -7.99 2.36
CA PHE A 41 6.05 -7.53 1.06
C PHE A 41 6.26 -6.04 0.85
N LEU A 42 6.05 -5.22 1.89
CA LEU A 42 6.28 -3.79 1.79
C LEU A 42 7.73 -3.48 1.44
N ILE A 43 8.69 -4.14 2.12
CA ILE A 43 10.12 -4.04 1.80
C ILE A 43 10.36 -4.40 0.33
N GLY A 44 9.83 -5.53 -0.13
CA GLY A 44 9.97 -5.95 -1.52
C GLY A 44 9.41 -4.93 -2.53
N GLY A 45 8.25 -4.34 -2.24
CA GLY A 45 7.63 -3.31 -3.08
C GLY A 45 8.42 -2.00 -3.11
N VAL A 46 8.94 -1.56 -1.96
CA VAL A 46 9.79 -0.37 -1.85
C VAL A 46 11.12 -0.56 -2.58
N GLU A 47 11.76 -1.73 -2.44
CA GLU A 47 13.01 -2.02 -3.16
C GLU A 47 12.79 -2.11 -4.67
N ALA A 48 11.68 -2.71 -5.13
CA ALA A 48 11.32 -2.71 -6.54
C ALA A 48 11.08 -1.29 -7.10
N ALA A 49 10.46 -0.40 -6.32
CA ALA A 49 10.32 1.01 -6.70
C ALA A 49 11.69 1.71 -6.82
N LYS A 50 12.60 1.46 -5.87
CA LYS A 50 13.98 2.00 -5.91
C LYS A 50 14.76 1.50 -7.12
N GLU A 51 14.60 0.23 -7.51
CA GLU A 51 15.22 -0.32 -8.71
C GLU A 51 14.74 0.38 -10.00
N ASN A 52 13.52 0.92 -9.99
CA ASN A 52 12.98 1.73 -11.08
C ASN A 52 13.38 3.22 -11.03
N GLY A 53 14.23 3.61 -10.07
CA GLY A 53 14.75 4.97 -9.94
C GLY A 53 14.02 5.85 -8.91
N ASP A 54 13.01 5.31 -8.22
CA ASP A 54 12.29 6.05 -7.21
C ASP A 54 13.10 6.17 -5.90
N THR A 55 12.80 7.20 -5.11
CA THR A 55 13.52 7.48 -3.86
C THR A 55 12.57 7.48 -2.67
N GLU A 56 12.95 6.79 -1.61
CA GLU A 56 12.25 6.86 -0.31
C GLU A 56 12.50 8.23 0.33
N ILE A 57 11.42 8.98 0.62
CA ILE A 57 11.49 10.32 1.20
C ILE A 57 10.81 10.45 2.56
N GLY A 58 10.07 9.42 3.01
CA GLY A 58 9.42 9.44 4.31
C GLY A 58 8.85 8.09 4.73
N LYS A 59 8.63 7.94 6.04
CA LYS A 59 7.96 6.79 6.66
C LYS A 59 7.05 7.25 7.77
N TRP A 60 5.86 6.69 7.83
CA TRP A 60 4.86 6.98 8.86
C TRP A 60 3.96 5.77 9.09
N MET A 61 3.08 5.84 10.10
CA MET A 61 2.20 4.73 10.49
C MET A 61 0.74 5.17 10.46
N ALA A 62 -0.13 4.31 9.96
CA ALA A 62 -1.59 4.45 10.05
C ALA A 62 -2.18 3.33 10.90
N ALA A 63 -3.36 3.53 11.49
CA ALA A 63 -4.12 2.45 12.13
C ALA A 63 -5.17 1.89 11.17
N ASP A 64 -5.21 0.56 10.99
CA ASP A 64 -6.24 -0.12 10.20
C ASP A 64 -7.60 -0.15 10.92
N SER A 65 -8.60 -0.73 10.27
CA SER A 65 -9.96 -0.92 10.81
C SER A 65 -10.02 -1.73 12.12
N ARG A 66 -8.95 -2.47 12.45
CA ARG A 66 -8.80 -3.28 13.67
C ARG A 66 -7.88 -2.62 14.69
N GLY A 67 -7.39 -1.41 14.44
CA GLY A 67 -6.47 -0.68 15.30
C GLY A 67 -5.02 -1.19 15.27
N ARG A 68 -4.64 -2.00 14.27
CA ARG A 68 -3.25 -2.41 14.06
C ARG A 68 -2.49 -1.33 13.31
N ASN A 69 -1.21 -1.20 13.63
CA ASN A 69 -0.33 -0.27 12.95
C ASN A 69 0.06 -0.82 11.58
N VAL A 70 -0.04 0.04 10.56
CA VAL A 70 0.30 -0.22 9.17
C VAL A 70 1.42 0.74 8.78
N SER A 71 2.54 0.18 8.33
CA SER A 71 3.68 0.96 7.84
C SER A 71 3.37 1.56 6.48
N VAL A 72 3.64 2.85 6.34
CA VAL A 72 3.51 3.56 5.07
C VAL A 72 4.84 4.19 4.71
N THR A 73 5.29 3.93 3.48
CA THR A 73 6.52 4.51 2.93
C THR A 73 6.15 5.52 1.86
N THR A 74 6.60 6.76 2.03
CA THR A 74 6.44 7.81 1.03
C THR A 74 7.63 7.80 0.08
N MET A 75 7.32 7.73 -1.20
CA MET A 75 8.24 7.66 -2.32
C MET A 75 8.12 8.93 -3.18
N SER A 76 9.23 9.32 -3.79
CA SER A 76 9.27 10.29 -4.89
C SER A 76 9.70 9.53 -6.14
N SER A 77 8.94 9.67 -7.22
CA SER A 77 9.26 9.03 -8.48
C SER A 77 10.48 9.66 -9.12
N GLY A 78 11.32 8.83 -9.72
CA GLY A 78 12.39 9.27 -10.61
C GLY A 78 11.89 9.61 -12.02
N ASP A 79 10.64 9.26 -12.34
CA ASP A 79 10.00 9.52 -13.62
C ASP A 79 9.22 10.84 -13.59
N GLU A 80 9.69 11.83 -14.35
CA GLU A 80 9.04 13.14 -14.47
C GLU A 80 7.69 13.06 -15.20
N ASP A 81 7.46 12.00 -15.99
CA ASP A 81 6.22 11.75 -16.73
C ASP A 81 5.20 10.91 -15.92
N ALA A 82 5.54 10.51 -14.70
CA ALA A 82 4.64 9.76 -13.85
C ALA A 82 3.34 10.56 -13.62
N GLN A 83 2.19 9.93 -13.82
CA GLN A 83 0.86 10.53 -13.57
C GLN A 83 0.53 10.62 -12.07
N MET A 84 1.52 11.00 -11.27
CA MET A 84 1.43 11.21 -9.83
C MET A 84 1.65 12.70 -9.55
N PRO A 85 0.75 13.36 -8.81
CA PRO A 85 0.94 14.74 -8.38
C PRO A 85 2.32 14.94 -7.73
N HIS A 86 3.13 15.80 -8.34
CA HIS A 86 4.51 16.09 -7.92
C HIS A 86 5.45 14.86 -7.86
N GLY A 87 5.07 13.74 -8.51
CA GLY A 87 5.81 12.48 -8.43
C GLY A 87 5.78 11.82 -7.05
N VAL A 88 4.97 12.30 -6.10
CA VAL A 88 4.98 11.78 -4.71
C VAL A 88 3.83 10.80 -4.50
N TYR A 89 4.13 9.68 -3.86
CA TYR A 89 3.13 8.67 -3.54
C TYR A 89 3.50 7.84 -2.30
N ASN A 90 2.53 7.16 -1.73
CA ASN A 90 2.64 6.32 -0.56
C ASN A 90 2.48 4.85 -0.97
N ILE A 91 3.36 3.98 -0.50
CA ILE A 91 3.24 2.52 -0.59
C ILE A 91 2.92 1.97 0.80
N SER A 92 1.93 1.10 0.88
CA SER A 92 1.59 0.38 2.10
C SER A 92 1.13 -1.02 1.74
N ILE A 93 1.50 -2.01 2.56
CA ILE A 93 0.96 -3.36 2.48
C ILE A 93 0.58 -3.81 3.88
N TRP A 94 -0.65 -4.27 4.05
CA TRP A 94 -1.11 -4.79 5.34
C TRP A 94 -2.05 -5.95 5.18
N ASN A 95 -2.04 -6.78 6.21
CA ASN A 95 -2.93 -7.90 6.34
C ASN A 95 -4.38 -7.42 6.62
N LEU A 96 -5.38 -7.98 5.97
CA LEU A 96 -6.81 -7.69 6.23
C LEU A 96 -7.44 -8.77 7.12
N ASP A 97 -7.15 -10.03 6.83
CA ASP A 97 -7.56 -11.23 7.56
C ASP A 97 -6.43 -12.29 7.55
N SER A 98 -6.63 -13.54 7.99
CA SER A 98 -5.53 -14.52 8.05
C SER A 98 -4.72 -14.75 6.76
N THR A 99 -5.29 -14.54 5.58
CA THR A 99 -4.67 -14.90 4.29
C THR A 99 -4.79 -13.82 3.22
N THR A 100 -5.55 -12.75 3.49
CA THR A 100 -5.79 -11.64 2.58
C THR A 100 -5.00 -10.41 2.98
N TYR A 101 -4.41 -9.75 2.00
CA TYR A 101 -3.55 -8.57 2.16
C TYR A 101 -4.03 -7.47 1.21
N ALA A 102 -3.91 -6.22 1.63
CA ALA A 102 -4.10 -5.07 0.77
C ALA A 102 -2.73 -4.46 0.46
N LEU A 103 -2.44 -4.28 -0.82
CA LEU A 103 -1.42 -3.36 -1.33
C LEU A 103 -2.11 -2.05 -1.68
N LEU A 104 -1.56 -0.94 -1.22
CA LEU A 104 -1.97 0.42 -1.53
C LEU A 104 -0.80 1.18 -2.14
N VAL A 105 -1.05 1.79 -3.29
CA VAL A 105 -0.21 2.84 -3.88
C VAL A 105 -1.07 4.09 -3.99
N SER A 106 -0.79 5.13 -3.22
CA SER A 106 -1.66 6.32 -3.15
C SER A 106 -0.89 7.61 -3.34
N SER A 107 -1.34 8.46 -4.26
CA SER A 107 -0.85 9.82 -4.41
C SER A 107 -1.68 10.86 -3.64
N PHE A 108 -2.63 10.42 -2.81
CA PHE A 108 -3.33 11.30 -1.89
C PHE A 108 -2.40 11.74 -0.75
N ASP A 109 -2.80 12.81 -0.05
CA ASP A 109 -2.14 13.23 1.18
C ASP A 109 -2.23 12.17 2.29
N GLU A 110 -1.47 12.39 3.37
CA GLU A 110 -1.41 11.50 4.53
C GLU A 110 -2.80 11.28 5.15
N TYR A 111 -3.65 12.32 5.20
CA TYR A 111 -4.98 12.24 5.79
C TYR A 111 -5.89 11.27 5.01
N ASN A 112 -6.00 11.46 3.69
CA ASN A 112 -6.86 10.63 2.84
C ASN A 112 -6.29 9.22 2.70
N THR A 113 -4.97 9.07 2.59
CA THR A 113 -4.31 7.76 2.63
C THR A 113 -4.64 7.02 3.93
N THR A 114 -4.62 7.72 5.07
CA THR A 114 -5.03 7.17 6.38
C THR A 114 -6.49 6.74 6.37
N GLN A 115 -7.40 7.50 5.76
CA GLN A 115 -8.80 7.09 5.68
C GLN A 115 -8.98 5.79 4.90
N ILE A 116 -8.25 5.60 3.78
CA ILE A 116 -8.30 4.35 3.01
C ILE A 116 -7.87 3.18 3.90
N ILE A 117 -6.70 3.28 4.56
CA ILE A 117 -6.17 2.21 5.42
C ILE A 117 -7.14 1.90 6.58
N LYS A 118 -7.69 2.93 7.21
CA LYS A 118 -8.61 2.82 8.35
C LYS A 118 -9.94 2.18 7.98
N THR A 119 -10.43 2.42 6.76
CA THR A 119 -11.79 2.02 6.36
C THR A 119 -11.84 0.76 5.51
N LEU A 120 -10.74 0.37 4.87
CA LEU A 120 -10.71 -0.82 4.03
C LEU A 120 -10.89 -2.09 4.88
N THR A 121 -11.95 -2.82 4.57
CA THR A 121 -12.29 -4.11 5.17
C THR A 121 -12.78 -5.06 4.08
N VAL A 122 -12.47 -6.35 4.21
CA VAL A 122 -13.02 -7.40 3.36
C VAL A 122 -13.88 -8.31 4.23
N SER A 123 -15.03 -8.73 3.72
CA SER A 123 -16.06 -9.51 4.42
C SER A 123 -16.45 -10.75 3.65
#